data_AF-A0A7C5Y0Y2-F1
#
_entry.id   AF-A0A7C5Y0Y2-F1
#
_cell.length_a   1.000
_cell.length_b   1.000
_cell.length_c   1.000
_cell.angle_alpha   90.00
_cell.angle_beta   90.00
_cell.angle_gamma   90.00
#
_symmetry.space_group_name_H-M   'P 1'
#
loop_
_entity.id
_entity.type
_entity.pdbx_description
1 polymer ?
#
loop_
_entity_poly.entity_id
_entity_poly.type
_entity_poly.pdbx_seq_one_letter_code
_entity_poly.pdbx_strand_id
1 'polypeptide(L)'
;MHSVKELEQAGSDVFRELVLEYLVERGYIIDSVTAPGEKTVLVNARYRKAGFDEPHRILASQKTLTMDVIGESFKTSDDGFTKSVIPVKKIPGEISDYLSSEGVKLIGDSQDPEGAGHKILEKIFLQDKTQDEARKYFDKKGRWFGVWSTRELGEVWEGYTPLGVFRLSRKIDSSSLPPGVRGREWSNTIYVDLNSAEILYLGKSIVGAKPELRSNNLIRKIMDLPPGAINLISPLIEHGELSEKKLSPQEFTFLKQNLPNLMAPIIDAGLARVRDDGMGFISHISLPKIDGERMRIGERIMSSENVETDAVVEEIRYRIKELSQMLSALFNCTTVFIETIYLPYYQCKYFTGNGGIEFARVYTPRFK
;
A
#
# COMPACT_ATOMS: atom_id res chain seq x y z
N MET A 1 -24.27 -18.71 -6.61
CA MET A 1 -25.35 -18.47 -5.62
C MET A 1 -24.90 -19.08 -4.32
N HIS A 2 -24.44 -18.24 -3.38
CA HIS A 2 -24.04 -18.69 -2.05
C HIS A 2 -25.26 -18.79 -1.14
N SER A 3 -25.27 -19.75 -0.22
CA SER A 3 -26.40 -19.95 0.69
C SER A 3 -26.46 -18.82 1.73
N VAL A 4 -27.65 -18.52 2.26
CA VAL A 4 -27.85 -17.50 3.31
C VAL A 4 -26.95 -17.76 4.54
N LYS A 5 -26.61 -19.03 4.82
CA LYS A 5 -25.65 -19.41 5.87
C LYS A 5 -24.20 -19.02 5.57
N GLU A 6 -23.78 -19.06 4.31
CA GLU A 6 -22.43 -18.65 3.89
C GLU A 6 -22.25 -17.13 4.00
N LEU A 7 -23.33 -16.37 3.77
CA LEU A 7 -23.36 -14.92 3.98
C LEU A 7 -23.40 -14.55 5.48
N GLU A 8 -24.04 -15.36 6.32
CA GLU A 8 -24.08 -15.17 7.78
C GLU A 8 -22.72 -15.44 8.46
N GLN A 9 -21.97 -16.45 8.00
CA GLN A 9 -20.62 -16.72 8.49
C GLN A 9 -19.62 -15.64 8.07
N ALA A 10 -19.70 -15.18 6.80
CA ALA A 10 -18.84 -14.11 6.31
C ALA A 10 -18.97 -12.82 7.14
N GLY A 11 -20.19 -12.46 7.58
CA GLY A 11 -20.42 -11.29 8.43
C GLY A 11 -19.82 -11.42 9.84
N SER A 12 -19.81 -12.62 10.42
CA SER A 12 -19.24 -12.88 11.74
C SER A 12 -17.71 -12.90 11.72
N ASP A 13 -17.12 -13.45 10.66
CA ASP A 13 -15.67 -13.56 10.52
C ASP A 13 -15.04 -12.20 10.17
N VAL A 14 -15.67 -11.44 9.28
CA VAL A 14 -15.24 -10.05 8.98
C VAL A 14 -15.34 -9.15 10.21
N PHE A 15 -16.41 -9.30 11.01
CA PHE A 15 -16.55 -8.55 12.25
C PHE A 15 -15.48 -8.93 13.29
N ARG A 16 -15.16 -10.22 13.39
CA ARG A 16 -14.10 -10.71 14.28
C ARG A 16 -12.74 -10.12 13.89
N GLU A 17 -12.41 -10.11 12.60
CA GLU A 17 -11.16 -9.54 12.09
C GLU A 17 -11.04 -8.03 12.39
N LEU A 18 -12.11 -7.24 12.18
CA LEU A 18 -12.11 -5.80 12.47
C LEU A 18 -11.90 -5.48 13.96
N VAL A 19 -12.48 -6.29 14.85
CA VAL A 19 -12.29 -6.13 16.31
C VAL A 19 -10.86 -6.51 16.72
N LEU A 20 -10.30 -7.56 16.12
CA LEU A 20 -8.90 -7.95 16.36
C LEU A 20 -7.94 -6.86 15.87
N GLU A 21 -8.20 -6.27 14.71
CA GLU A 21 -7.42 -5.19 14.12
C GLU A 21 -7.39 -3.93 15.02
N TYR A 22 -8.57 -3.46 15.46
CA TYR A 22 -8.67 -2.32 16.40
C TYR A 22 -7.88 -2.54 17.71
N LEU A 23 -7.91 -3.76 18.24
CA LEU A 23 -7.21 -4.12 19.47
C LEU A 23 -5.68 -4.18 19.25
N VAL A 24 -5.22 -4.72 18.13
CA VAL A 24 -3.78 -4.72 17.78
C VAL A 24 -3.25 -3.31 17.59
N GLU A 25 -3.99 -2.43 16.91
CA GLU A 25 -3.61 -1.02 16.69
C GLU A 25 -3.42 -0.24 18.01
N ARG A 26 -4.19 -0.59 19.05
CA ARG A 26 -4.10 0.02 20.38
C ARG A 26 -3.09 -0.68 21.31
N GLY A 27 -2.32 -1.63 20.78
CA GLY A 27 -1.22 -2.30 21.48
C GLY A 27 -1.65 -3.47 22.37
N TYR A 28 -2.84 -4.03 22.17
CA TYR A 28 -3.27 -5.23 22.88
C TYR A 28 -2.69 -6.48 22.23
N ILE A 29 -2.11 -7.36 23.05
CA ILE A 29 -1.61 -8.68 22.60
C ILE A 29 -2.77 -9.66 22.67
N ILE A 30 -3.09 -10.29 21.54
CA ILE A 30 -4.18 -11.26 21.41
C ILE A 30 -3.56 -12.62 21.12
N ASP A 31 -3.28 -13.40 22.17
CA ASP A 31 -2.72 -14.74 22.02
C ASP A 31 -3.79 -15.81 22.25
N SER A 32 -3.90 -16.75 21.31
CA SER A 32 -4.49 -18.05 21.59
C SER A 32 -3.38 -19.09 21.67
N VAL A 33 -3.28 -19.72 22.85
CA VAL A 33 -2.29 -20.68 23.36
C VAL A 33 -1.15 -20.03 24.17
N THR A 34 -1.20 -20.32 25.47
CA THR A 34 -0.54 -19.67 26.61
C THR A 34 0.97 -19.91 26.77
N ALA A 35 1.73 -18.86 27.09
CA ALA A 35 2.92 -18.91 27.94
C ALA A 35 2.60 -18.37 29.36
N PRO A 36 3.24 -18.85 30.44
CA PRO A 36 2.97 -18.37 31.80
C PRO A 36 3.60 -16.99 32.03
N GLY A 37 2.78 -15.96 32.29
CA GLY A 37 3.27 -14.66 32.78
C GLY A 37 2.59 -13.42 32.20
N GLU A 38 1.78 -13.53 31.15
CA GLU A 38 1.18 -12.38 30.48
C GLU A 38 -0.34 -12.24 30.73
N LYS A 39 -0.81 -11.00 30.72
CA LYS A 39 -2.24 -10.65 30.85
C LYS A 39 -2.98 -11.07 29.59
N THR A 40 -3.86 -12.06 29.70
CA THR A 40 -4.73 -12.49 28.59
C THR A 40 -6.10 -11.83 28.71
N VAL A 41 -6.57 -11.17 27.65
CA VAL A 41 -7.95 -10.66 27.55
C VAL A 41 -8.75 -11.61 26.66
N LEU A 42 -9.76 -12.25 27.22
CA LEU A 42 -10.67 -13.13 26.48
C LEU A 42 -11.86 -12.31 25.95
N VAL A 43 -11.83 -11.99 24.65
CA VAL A 43 -12.93 -11.28 24.00
C VAL A 43 -13.90 -12.28 23.37
N ASN A 44 -15.14 -12.31 23.85
CA ASN A 44 -16.21 -13.09 23.25
C ASN A 44 -17.20 -12.15 22.56
N ALA A 45 -17.06 -12.01 21.24
CA ALA A 45 -18.00 -11.23 20.43
C ALA A 45 -19.18 -12.11 20.01
N ARG A 46 -20.42 -11.67 20.30
CA ARG A 46 -21.64 -12.32 19.79
C ARG A 46 -22.48 -11.35 18.98
N TYR A 47 -22.83 -11.75 17.78
CA TYR A 47 -23.81 -11.07 16.94
C TYR A 47 -25.23 -11.52 17.33
N ARG A 48 -26.15 -10.58 17.59
CA ARG A 48 -27.59 -10.86 17.75
C ARG A 48 -28.41 -9.96 16.82
N LYS A 49 -29.37 -10.57 16.12
CA LYS A 49 -30.43 -9.85 15.39
C LYS A 49 -31.55 -9.51 16.38
N ALA A 50 -31.84 -8.23 16.58
CA ALA A 50 -32.99 -7.83 17.37
C ALA A 50 -34.29 -8.16 16.59
N GLY A 51 -35.11 -9.04 17.16
CA GLY A 51 -36.51 -9.20 16.75
C GLY A 51 -37.37 -8.28 17.61
N PHE A 52 -38.13 -7.39 16.99
CA PHE A 52 -39.18 -6.63 17.66
C PHE A 52 -40.51 -7.34 17.42
N ASP A 53 -41.17 -7.78 18.50
CA ASP A 53 -42.56 -8.20 18.47
C ASP A 53 -43.47 -6.98 18.70
N GLU A 54 -44.23 -6.64 17.65
CA GLU A 54 -45.51 -5.88 17.64
C GLU A 54 -45.56 -4.35 17.92
N PRO A 55 -46.60 -3.62 17.46
CA PRO A 55 -46.46 -2.80 16.26
C PRO A 55 -46.78 -1.32 16.50
N HIS A 56 -45.84 -0.40 16.21
CA HIS A 56 -46.17 0.92 15.66
C HIS A 56 -44.90 1.66 15.20
N ARG A 57 -44.97 2.10 13.94
CA ARG A 57 -44.19 3.15 13.25
C ARG A 57 -42.79 2.83 12.73
N ILE A 58 -42.69 3.09 11.42
CA ILE A 58 -41.54 3.03 10.52
C ILE A 58 -40.42 3.93 11.07
N LEU A 59 -39.30 3.32 11.43
CA LEU A 59 -37.96 3.91 11.46
C LEU A 59 -36.97 2.76 11.23
N ALA A 60 -35.97 3.01 10.39
CA ALA A 60 -35.01 2.04 9.87
C ALA A 60 -34.45 1.11 10.97
N SER A 61 -34.25 -0.15 10.60
CA SER A 61 -33.67 -1.21 11.44
C SER A 61 -32.37 -0.74 12.10
N GLN A 62 -32.42 -0.36 13.38
CA GLN A 62 -31.23 -0.16 14.18
C GLN A 62 -30.72 -1.52 14.65
N LYS A 63 -29.55 -1.92 14.14
CA LYS A 63 -28.79 -3.06 14.64
C LYS A 63 -28.19 -2.66 15.98
N THR A 64 -28.60 -3.30 17.07
CA THR A 64 -28.02 -3.04 18.39
C THR A 64 -26.88 -4.01 18.66
N LEU A 65 -25.68 -3.49 18.85
CA LEU A 65 -24.50 -4.25 19.21
C LEU A 65 -24.42 -4.39 20.74
N THR A 66 -24.17 -5.59 21.25
CA THR A 66 -23.89 -5.80 22.68
C THR A 66 -22.61 -6.61 22.81
N MET A 67 -21.60 -6.06 23.49
CA MET A 67 -20.36 -6.76 23.82
C MET A 67 -20.39 -7.15 25.30
N ASP A 68 -20.17 -8.43 25.59
CA ASP A 68 -19.93 -8.91 26.95
C ASP A 68 -18.42 -9.18 27.09
N VAL A 69 -17.73 -8.38 27.90
CA VAL A 69 -16.35 -8.68 28.30
C VAL A 69 -16.42 -9.67 29.46
N ILE A 70 -15.95 -10.90 29.25
CA ILE A 70 -15.82 -11.89 30.31
C ILE A 70 -14.47 -11.64 30.98
N GLY A 71 -14.49 -11.32 32.28
CA GLY A 71 -13.37 -10.72 33.02
C GLY A 71 -12.08 -11.54 33.14
N GLU A 72 -11.08 -10.89 33.75
CA GLU A 72 -9.71 -11.36 33.98
C GLU A 72 -9.65 -12.76 34.63
N SER A 73 -8.87 -13.67 34.05
CA SER A 73 -8.53 -14.94 34.69
C SER A 73 -7.16 -14.83 35.37
N PHE A 74 -7.12 -14.93 36.70
CA PHE A 74 -5.87 -15.12 37.44
C PHE A 74 -5.52 -16.60 37.46
N LYS A 75 -4.29 -16.93 37.08
CA LYS A 75 -3.72 -18.26 37.31
C LYS A 75 -3.15 -18.26 38.74
N THR A 76 -3.78 -18.97 39.66
CA THR A 76 -3.11 -19.39 40.90
C THR A 76 -2.73 -20.85 40.73
N SER A 77 -1.53 -21.21 41.18
CA SER A 77 -1.10 -22.60 41.26
C SER A 77 -2.05 -23.35 42.18
N ASP A 78 -2.52 -24.50 41.70
CA ASP A 78 -3.33 -25.51 42.39
C ASP A 78 -4.85 -25.44 42.14
N ASP A 79 -5.29 -26.34 41.25
CA ASP A 79 -6.61 -26.92 41.01
C ASP A 79 -7.88 -26.05 41.22
N GLY A 80 -8.37 -25.47 40.11
CA GLY A 80 -9.78 -25.07 39.95
C GLY A 80 -10.00 -23.79 39.14
N PHE A 81 -10.77 -23.87 38.05
CA PHE A 81 -11.28 -22.67 37.35
C PHE A 81 -12.47 -22.09 38.12
N THR A 82 -12.27 -20.99 38.85
CA THR A 82 -13.39 -20.23 39.42
C THR A 82 -13.92 -19.24 38.38
N LYS A 83 -15.15 -19.45 37.92
CA LYS A 83 -15.81 -18.58 36.93
C LYS A 83 -16.46 -17.39 37.65
N SER A 84 -15.71 -16.32 37.88
CA SER A 84 -16.27 -15.07 38.41
C SER A 84 -16.76 -14.19 37.26
N VAL A 85 -18.07 -13.94 37.20
CA VAL A 85 -18.68 -12.94 36.31
C VAL A 85 -18.60 -11.58 37.02
N ILE A 86 -17.66 -10.74 36.60
CA ILE A 86 -17.62 -9.34 37.05
C ILE A 86 -18.53 -8.54 36.12
N PRO A 87 -19.59 -7.88 36.62
CA PRO A 87 -20.39 -6.98 35.80
C PRO A 87 -19.54 -5.76 35.42
N VAL A 88 -19.05 -5.72 34.19
CA VAL A 88 -18.36 -4.54 33.64
C VAL A 88 -19.40 -3.44 33.42
N LYS A 89 -19.39 -2.43 34.29
CA LYS A 89 -20.14 -1.19 34.09
C LYS A 89 -19.55 -0.43 32.89
N LYS A 90 -20.37 -0.28 31.84
CA LYS A 90 -20.22 0.59 30.66
C LYS A 90 -18.91 0.45 29.87
N ILE A 91 -19.05 -0.09 28.66
CA ILE A 91 -18.08 0.08 27.57
C ILE A 91 -18.00 1.59 27.24
N PRO A 92 -16.81 2.19 27.07
CA PRO A 92 -16.68 3.56 26.59
C PRO A 92 -17.29 3.72 25.19
N GLY A 93 -18.01 4.82 24.94
CA GLY A 93 -18.71 5.08 23.66
C GLY A 93 -17.83 5.02 22.40
N GLU A 94 -16.51 5.11 22.55
CA GLU A 94 -15.54 5.16 21.44
C GLU A 94 -15.52 3.91 20.53
N ILE A 95 -15.82 2.72 21.04
CA ILE A 95 -15.83 1.49 20.22
C ILE A 95 -17.08 1.45 19.30
N SER A 96 -18.22 1.94 19.81
CA SER A 96 -19.46 2.03 19.03
C SER A 96 -19.30 3.02 17.88
N ASP A 97 -18.62 4.15 18.14
CA ASP A 97 -18.40 5.19 17.14
C ASP A 97 -17.44 4.71 16.04
N TYR A 98 -16.32 4.06 16.40
CA TYR A 98 -15.35 3.49 15.44
C TYR A 98 -15.98 2.48 14.48
N LEU A 99 -16.78 1.53 15.01
CA LEU A 99 -17.47 0.52 14.19
C LEU A 99 -18.58 1.13 13.31
N SER A 100 -19.20 2.22 13.75
CA SER A 100 -20.22 2.93 12.97
C SER A 100 -19.65 3.79 11.84
N SER A 101 -18.43 4.34 12.00
CA SER A 101 -17.78 5.17 10.98
C SER A 101 -17.04 4.35 9.91
N GLU A 102 -16.47 3.20 10.28
CA GLU A 102 -15.75 2.33 9.34
C GLU A 102 -16.64 1.26 8.70
N GLY A 103 -17.59 0.68 9.48
CA GLY A 103 -18.46 -0.40 9.03
C GLY A 103 -19.53 -0.01 7.98
N VAL A 104 -19.62 1.27 7.63
CA VAL A 104 -20.54 1.79 6.59
C VAL A 104 -19.79 2.16 5.29
N LYS A 105 -18.45 2.21 5.28
CA LYS A 105 -17.66 2.53 4.07
C LYS A 105 -17.27 1.32 3.23
N LEU A 106 -17.48 0.10 3.72
CA LEU A 106 -17.29 -1.13 2.95
C LEU A 106 -18.67 -1.70 2.63
N ILE A 107 -18.94 -1.89 1.34
CA ILE A 107 -20.22 -2.30 0.71
C ILE A 107 -21.08 -1.12 0.25
N GLY A 108 -20.68 -0.59 -0.90
CA GLY A 108 -21.52 0.14 -1.82
C GLY A 108 -21.10 -0.20 -3.24
N ASP A 109 -21.36 -1.44 -3.67
CA ASP A 109 -21.42 -1.77 -5.10
C ASP A 109 -22.51 -0.90 -5.74
N SER A 110 -22.18 0.31 -6.20
CA SER A 110 -23.02 1.04 -7.14
C SER A 110 -22.69 0.54 -8.55
N GLN A 111 -23.18 -0.65 -8.87
CA GLN A 111 -23.47 -0.97 -10.26
C GLN A 111 -24.74 -0.23 -10.65
N ASP A 112 -24.59 1.05 -10.98
CA ASP A 112 -25.56 1.80 -11.77
C ASP A 112 -24.88 2.11 -13.11
N PRO A 113 -25.19 1.39 -14.21
CA PRO A 113 -24.41 1.46 -15.44
C PRO A 113 -24.67 2.71 -16.31
N GLU A 114 -25.54 3.66 -15.91
CA GLU A 114 -25.92 4.77 -16.79
C GLU A 114 -25.97 6.17 -16.15
N GLY A 115 -25.45 6.35 -14.94
CA GLY A 115 -25.23 7.68 -14.36
C GLY A 115 -23.74 7.97 -14.30
N ALA A 116 -23.25 8.98 -15.02
CA ALA A 116 -21.96 9.60 -14.71
C ALA A 116 -22.07 10.31 -13.35
N GLY A 117 -22.09 9.51 -12.28
CA GLY A 117 -22.18 10.00 -10.92
C GLY A 117 -20.88 10.69 -10.55
N HIS A 118 -20.98 11.94 -10.12
CA HIS A 118 -19.87 12.67 -9.55
C HIS A 118 -19.19 11.83 -8.46
N LYS A 119 -17.86 11.72 -8.54
CA LYS A 119 -17.06 11.04 -7.52
C LYS A 119 -16.47 12.09 -6.60
N ILE A 120 -16.60 11.88 -5.29
CA ILE A 120 -15.92 12.68 -4.28
C ILE A 120 -14.63 11.96 -3.92
N LEU A 121 -13.50 12.61 -4.20
CA LEU A 121 -12.17 12.12 -3.84
C LEU A 121 -11.73 12.78 -2.54
N GLU A 122 -11.42 11.95 -1.52
CA GLU A 122 -11.02 12.44 -0.19
C GLU A 122 -9.80 13.36 -0.26
N LYS A 123 -8.81 13.00 -1.09
CA LYS A 123 -7.58 13.78 -1.25
C LYS A 123 -6.98 13.61 -2.63
N ILE A 124 -6.64 14.72 -3.28
CA ILE A 124 -6.00 14.74 -4.60
C ILE A 124 -4.73 15.58 -4.58
N PHE A 125 -3.79 15.28 -5.48
CA PHE A 125 -2.82 16.28 -5.92
C PHE A 125 -3.46 17.21 -6.94
N LEU A 126 -3.13 18.51 -6.87
CA LEU A 126 -3.66 19.50 -7.80
C LEU A 126 -3.01 19.36 -9.18
N GLN A 127 -3.74 19.72 -10.22
CA GLN A 127 -3.26 19.69 -11.60
C GLN A 127 -2.57 21.02 -11.99
N ASP A 128 -1.42 20.96 -12.70
CA ASP A 128 -0.68 22.14 -13.22
C ASP A 128 -1.05 22.47 -14.67
N LYS A 129 -1.78 21.57 -15.35
CA LYS A 129 -1.97 21.61 -16.79
C LYS A 129 -3.44 21.57 -17.17
N THR A 130 -3.80 22.42 -18.13
CA THR A 130 -5.11 22.37 -18.78
C THR A 130 -5.15 21.28 -19.86
N GLN A 131 -6.36 20.91 -20.27
CA GLN A 131 -6.55 19.94 -21.35
C GLN A 131 -5.90 20.39 -22.66
N ASP A 132 -5.92 21.70 -22.95
CA ASP A 132 -5.27 22.27 -24.13
C ASP A 132 -3.74 22.17 -24.08
N GLU A 133 -3.14 22.40 -22.91
CA GLU A 133 -1.70 22.19 -22.73
C GLU A 133 -1.32 20.72 -22.88
N ALA A 134 -2.14 19.80 -22.36
CA ALA A 134 -1.93 18.37 -22.51
C ALA A 134 -2.04 17.94 -23.99
N ARG A 135 -3.05 18.42 -24.72
CA ARG A 135 -3.18 18.20 -26.17
C ARG A 135 -1.95 18.69 -26.94
N LYS A 136 -1.46 19.90 -26.65
CA LYS A 136 -0.23 20.43 -27.26
C LYS A 136 1.00 19.58 -26.94
N TYR A 137 1.11 19.08 -25.70
CA TYR A 137 2.18 18.17 -25.31
C TYR A 137 2.15 16.87 -26.12
N PHE A 138 0.99 16.23 -26.23
CA PHE A 138 0.83 14.96 -26.94
C PHE A 138 1.00 15.10 -28.46
N ASP A 139 0.51 16.19 -29.04
CA ASP A 139 0.74 16.51 -30.46
C ASP A 139 2.24 16.67 -30.76
N LYS A 140 2.96 17.45 -29.92
CA LYS A 140 4.41 17.61 -30.07
C LYS A 140 5.15 16.29 -29.91
N LYS A 141 4.77 15.46 -28.94
CA LYS A 141 5.41 14.15 -28.67
C LYS A 141 5.18 13.16 -29.81
N GLY A 142 4.00 13.19 -30.44
CA GLY A 142 3.71 12.41 -31.64
C GLY A 142 4.63 12.78 -32.81
N ARG A 143 5.01 14.06 -32.94
CA ARG A 143 5.83 14.56 -34.07
C ARG A 143 7.35 14.45 -33.86
N TRP A 144 7.83 14.15 -32.65
CA TRP A 144 9.24 14.40 -32.27
C TRP A 144 10.28 13.36 -32.71
N PHE A 145 9.87 12.17 -33.18
CA PHE A 145 10.83 11.26 -33.81
C PHE A 145 10.93 11.64 -35.29
N GLY A 146 12.13 12.00 -35.78
CA GLY A 146 12.40 12.47 -37.16
C GLY A 146 12.12 11.47 -38.31
N VAL A 147 11.30 10.46 -38.04
CA VAL A 147 10.61 9.61 -39.00
C VAL A 147 9.15 9.97 -38.82
N TRP A 148 8.45 10.47 -39.84
CA TRP A 148 7.00 10.75 -39.78
C TRP A 148 6.29 9.65 -39.00
N SER A 149 6.03 9.92 -37.71
CA SER A 149 5.36 8.92 -36.91
C SER A 149 3.94 8.92 -37.45
N THR A 150 3.47 7.75 -37.87
CA THR A 150 2.12 7.58 -38.39
C THR A 150 1.08 7.66 -37.28
N ARG A 151 1.40 8.30 -36.15
CA ARG A 151 0.55 8.46 -34.99
C ARG A 151 -0.31 9.70 -35.19
N GLU A 152 -1.56 9.47 -35.53
CA GLU A 152 -2.58 10.50 -35.47
C GLU A 152 -3.05 10.68 -34.03
N LEU A 153 -3.10 11.92 -33.57
CA LEU A 153 -3.59 12.26 -32.23
C LEU A 153 -5.10 12.04 -32.20
N GLY A 154 -5.56 11.13 -31.34
CA GLY A 154 -6.97 10.91 -31.07
C GLY A 154 -7.47 11.74 -29.89
N GLU A 155 -8.17 11.07 -28.99
CA GLU A 155 -8.77 11.68 -27.82
C GLU A 155 -7.76 11.89 -26.68
N VAL A 156 -7.92 13.00 -25.95
CA VAL A 156 -7.18 13.30 -24.71
C VAL A 156 -8.19 13.54 -23.61
N TRP A 157 -8.16 12.70 -22.58
CA TRP A 157 -9.02 12.81 -21.40
C TRP A 157 -8.19 12.93 -20.13
N GLU A 158 -8.83 13.51 -19.12
CA GLU A 158 -8.30 13.62 -17.77
C GLU A 158 -8.65 12.35 -16.97
N GLY A 159 -7.76 12.00 -16.04
CA GLY A 159 -8.05 10.99 -15.04
C GLY A 159 -7.21 11.13 -13.79
N TYR A 160 -7.52 10.27 -12.83
CA TYR A 160 -6.90 10.19 -11.51
C TYR A 160 -6.43 8.78 -11.23
N THR A 161 -5.14 8.61 -10.96
CA THR A 161 -4.55 7.35 -10.53
C THR A 161 -4.54 7.29 -8.99
N PRO A 162 -5.04 6.21 -8.35
CA PRO A 162 -4.98 6.06 -6.92
C PRO A 162 -3.54 5.75 -6.46
N LEU A 163 -2.97 6.59 -5.62
CA LEU A 163 -1.67 6.37 -5.00
C LEU A 163 -1.83 5.97 -3.54
N GLY A 164 -1.20 4.86 -3.14
CA GLY A 164 -1.03 4.48 -1.76
C GLY A 164 0.16 5.21 -1.16
N VAL A 165 -0.08 5.86 -0.04
CA VAL A 165 0.94 6.54 0.76
C VAL A 165 1.40 5.59 1.85
N PHE A 166 2.65 5.13 1.77
CA PHE A 166 3.23 4.19 2.72
C PHE A 166 4.35 4.85 3.50
N ARG A 167 4.31 4.76 4.83
CA ARG A 167 5.40 5.17 5.71
C ARG A 167 6.27 3.97 6.01
N LEU A 168 7.55 4.08 5.66
CA LEU A 168 8.58 3.10 5.96
C LEU A 168 9.36 3.60 7.16
N SER A 169 9.65 2.70 8.10
CA SER A 169 10.43 3.01 9.30
C SER A 169 11.41 1.88 9.63
N ARG A 170 12.65 2.23 9.96
CA ARG A 170 13.70 1.29 10.38
C ARG A 170 14.41 1.85 11.61
N LYS A 171 14.50 1.03 12.67
CA LYS A 171 15.37 1.33 13.81
C LYS A 171 16.77 0.81 13.49
N ILE A 172 17.76 1.70 13.55
CA ILE A 172 19.17 1.33 13.41
C ILE A 172 19.74 1.23 14.81
N ASP A 173 20.06 0.01 15.25
CA ASP A 173 20.61 -0.23 16.57
C ASP A 173 22.01 0.37 16.70
N SER A 174 22.29 1.00 17.85
CA SER A 174 23.58 1.62 18.14
C SER A 174 24.74 0.62 18.15
N SER A 175 24.47 -0.67 18.33
CA SER A 175 25.49 -1.74 18.26
C SER A 175 26.09 -1.92 16.87
N SER A 176 25.36 -1.52 15.82
CA SER A 176 25.79 -1.60 14.42
C SER A 176 26.48 -0.32 13.92
N LEU A 177 26.58 0.70 14.78
CA LEU A 177 27.14 2.01 14.45
C LEU A 177 28.49 2.23 15.17
N PRO A 178 29.34 3.15 14.66
CA PRO A 178 30.59 3.50 15.34
C PRO A 178 30.37 3.95 16.79
N PRO A 179 31.34 3.71 17.70
CA PRO A 179 31.24 4.14 19.09
C PRO A 179 30.90 5.63 19.21
N GLY A 180 29.87 5.96 20.00
CA GLY A 180 29.40 7.33 20.20
C GLY A 180 28.25 7.78 19.27
N VAL A 181 27.88 6.98 18.27
CA VAL A 181 26.70 7.24 17.44
C VAL A 181 25.47 6.61 18.09
N ARG A 182 24.49 7.42 18.48
CA ARG A 182 23.21 6.92 19.01
C ARG A 182 22.40 6.27 17.89
N GLY A 183 21.66 5.22 18.25
CA GLY A 183 20.71 4.60 17.34
C GLY A 183 19.77 5.66 16.75
N ARG A 184 19.53 5.57 15.44
CA ARG A 184 18.69 6.52 14.71
C ARG A 184 17.47 5.78 14.20
N GLU A 185 16.30 6.33 14.47
CA GLU A 185 15.09 5.92 13.78
C GLU A 185 15.05 6.65 12.44
N TRP A 186 15.03 5.87 11.38
CA TRP A 186 14.84 6.36 10.03
C TRP A 186 13.37 6.19 9.65
N SER A 187 12.77 7.22 9.06
CA SER A 187 11.42 7.15 8.50
C SER A 187 11.38 7.89 7.16
N ASN A 188 10.68 7.33 6.17
CA ASN A 188 10.32 8.05 4.96
C ASN A 188 8.97 7.59 4.40
N THR A 189 8.42 8.37 3.49
CA THR A 189 7.16 8.08 2.81
C THR A 189 7.43 7.69 1.35
N ILE A 190 6.83 6.59 0.92
CA ILE A 190 6.81 6.12 -0.47
C ILE A 190 5.40 6.23 -1.02
N TYR A 191 5.31 6.56 -2.31
CA TYR A 191 4.06 6.65 -3.05
C TYR A 191 4.06 5.53 -4.09
N VAL A 192 3.03 4.68 -4.05
CA VAL A 192 2.88 3.54 -4.97
C VAL A 192 1.56 3.67 -5.70
N ASP A 193 1.59 3.56 -7.03
CA ASP A 193 0.38 3.46 -7.83
C ASP A 193 -0.36 2.14 -7.50
N LEU A 194 -1.57 2.25 -6.96
CA LEU A 194 -2.39 1.10 -6.55
C LEU A 194 -3.06 0.39 -7.73
N ASN A 195 -3.04 0.97 -8.93
CA ASN A 195 -3.48 0.35 -10.17
C ASN A 195 -2.37 -0.45 -10.85
N SER A 196 -1.12 0.06 -10.82
CA SER A 196 0.01 -0.52 -11.59
C SER A 196 1.15 -1.12 -10.76
N ALA A 197 1.14 -0.92 -9.44
CA ALA A 197 2.24 -1.24 -8.51
C ALA A 197 3.57 -0.56 -8.87
N GLU A 198 3.53 0.64 -9.46
CA GLU A 198 4.75 1.41 -9.72
C GLU A 198 5.09 2.34 -8.55
N ILE A 199 6.37 2.38 -8.17
CA ILE A 199 6.89 3.34 -7.17
C ILE A 199 7.10 4.68 -7.87
N LEU A 200 6.48 5.74 -7.35
CA LEU A 200 6.68 7.10 -7.84
C LEU A 200 7.76 7.82 -7.05
N TYR A 201 8.55 8.63 -7.75
CA TYR A 201 9.60 9.48 -7.18
C TYR A 201 9.90 10.68 -8.07
N LEU A 202 10.58 11.68 -7.52
CA LEU A 202 11.00 12.86 -8.28
C LEU A 202 12.29 12.57 -9.06
N GLY A 203 12.32 12.91 -10.34
CA GLY A 203 13.50 12.93 -11.19
C GLY A 203 14.56 13.89 -10.69
N LYS A 204 15.82 13.69 -11.12
CA LYS A 204 16.83 14.74 -10.96
C LYS A 204 16.44 15.89 -11.88
N SER A 205 16.19 17.07 -11.32
CA SER A 205 15.98 18.25 -12.14
C SER A 205 17.32 18.79 -12.65
N ILE A 206 17.36 19.21 -13.91
CA ILE A 206 18.45 20.05 -14.41
C ILE A 206 18.26 21.44 -13.81
N VAL A 207 19.34 22.16 -13.51
CA VAL A 207 19.27 23.51 -12.92
C VAL A 207 18.29 24.39 -13.71
N GLY A 208 17.25 24.88 -13.02
CA GLY A 208 16.20 25.72 -13.59
C GLY A 208 14.98 24.99 -14.19
N ALA A 209 15.01 23.66 -14.32
CA ALA A 209 13.85 22.89 -14.74
C ALA A 209 12.92 22.56 -13.55
N LYS A 210 11.61 22.43 -13.82
CA LYS A 210 10.67 21.88 -12.84
C LYS A 210 11.02 20.41 -12.58
N PRO A 211 10.90 19.91 -11.33
CA PRO A 211 11.04 18.49 -11.06
C PRO A 211 10.02 17.69 -11.87
N GLU A 212 10.44 16.52 -12.37
CA GLU A 212 9.61 15.61 -13.14
C GLU A 212 9.23 14.42 -12.26
N LEU A 213 7.97 13.99 -12.30
CA LEU A 213 7.56 12.75 -11.64
C LEU A 213 7.99 11.55 -12.50
N ARG A 214 8.63 10.57 -11.88
CA ARG A 214 9.06 9.33 -12.51
C ARG A 214 8.46 8.14 -11.79
N SER A 215 8.30 7.04 -12.50
CA SER A 215 7.83 5.78 -11.95
C SER A 215 8.86 4.68 -12.17
N ASN A 216 8.81 3.66 -11.30
CA ASN A 216 9.64 2.46 -11.41
C ASN A 216 8.78 1.23 -11.12
N ASN A 217 8.82 0.25 -12.03
CA ASN A 217 8.02 -0.98 -11.98
C ASN A 217 8.68 -2.10 -11.15
N LEU A 218 9.57 -1.75 -10.22
CA LEU A 218 10.30 -2.71 -9.40
C LEU A 218 9.36 -3.65 -8.63
N ILE A 219 8.30 -3.14 -8.00
CA ILE A 219 7.36 -3.98 -7.23
C ILE A 219 6.77 -5.05 -8.14
N ARG A 220 6.29 -4.67 -9.34
CA ARG A 220 5.78 -5.64 -10.31
C ARG A 220 6.82 -6.71 -10.66
N LYS A 221 8.06 -6.30 -10.94
CA LYS A 221 9.14 -7.23 -11.27
C LYS A 221 9.47 -8.20 -10.13
N ILE A 222 9.33 -7.78 -8.87
CA ILE A 222 9.62 -8.64 -7.71
C ILE A 222 8.44 -9.53 -7.32
N MET A 223 7.19 -9.17 -7.67
CA MET A 223 6.04 -10.03 -7.37
C MET A 223 6.11 -11.37 -8.08
N ASP A 224 6.70 -11.37 -9.28
CA ASP A 224 6.84 -12.56 -10.10
C ASP A 224 8.06 -13.42 -9.67
N LEU A 225 8.82 -12.98 -8.66
CA LEU A 225 10.01 -13.68 -8.20
C LEU A 225 9.71 -14.70 -7.10
N PRO A 226 10.48 -15.81 -7.02
CA PRO A 226 10.40 -16.73 -5.90
C PRO A 226 10.64 -16.00 -4.56
N PRO A 227 9.94 -16.36 -3.47
CA PRO A 227 10.09 -15.68 -2.17
C PRO A 227 11.53 -15.58 -1.67
N GLY A 228 12.35 -16.61 -1.92
CA GLY A 228 13.76 -16.62 -1.54
C GLY A 228 14.63 -15.61 -2.30
N ALA A 229 14.22 -15.19 -3.50
CA ALA A 229 14.95 -14.21 -4.30
C ALA A 229 14.74 -12.77 -3.79
N ILE A 230 13.54 -12.46 -3.26
CA ILE A 230 13.20 -11.12 -2.75
C ILE A 230 14.19 -10.66 -1.65
N ASN A 231 14.58 -11.59 -0.77
CA ASN A 231 15.53 -11.32 0.30
C ASN A 231 16.93 -10.89 -0.21
N LEU A 232 17.28 -11.23 -1.46
CA LEU A 232 18.56 -10.84 -2.07
C LEU A 232 18.49 -9.47 -2.76
N ILE A 233 17.28 -8.94 -2.97
CA ILE A 233 17.07 -7.67 -3.64
C ILE A 233 17.30 -6.50 -2.69
N SER A 234 16.92 -6.64 -1.41
CA SER A 234 17.14 -5.58 -0.42
C SER A 234 18.62 -5.15 -0.34
N PRO A 235 19.60 -6.07 -0.18
CA PRO A 235 21.02 -5.69 -0.22
C PRO A 235 21.47 -5.09 -1.56
N LEU A 236 20.91 -5.53 -2.70
CA LEU A 236 21.20 -4.95 -4.01
C LEU A 236 20.72 -3.50 -4.14
N ILE A 237 19.57 -3.18 -3.54
CA ILE A 237 19.04 -1.81 -3.49
C ILE A 237 19.89 -0.96 -2.56
N GLU A 238 20.23 -1.48 -1.39
CA GLU A 238 20.93 -0.72 -0.34
C GLU A 238 22.39 -0.44 -0.73
N HIS A 239 23.09 -1.42 -1.31
CA HIS A 239 24.53 -1.34 -1.56
C HIS A 239 24.91 -1.18 -3.03
N GLY A 240 23.94 -1.30 -3.95
CA GLY A 240 24.16 -1.28 -5.40
C GLY A 240 24.86 -2.52 -5.96
N GLU A 241 25.40 -3.38 -5.11
CA GLU A 241 26.09 -4.62 -5.48
C GLU A 241 26.03 -5.64 -4.34
N LEU A 242 26.10 -6.91 -4.73
CA LEU A 242 26.33 -8.05 -3.84
C LEU A 242 27.75 -8.56 -4.08
N SER A 243 28.60 -8.49 -3.06
CA SER A 243 29.94 -9.07 -3.08
C SER A 243 30.30 -9.65 -1.72
N GLU A 244 31.27 -10.56 -1.69
CA GLU A 244 31.76 -11.20 -0.45
C GLU A 244 32.14 -10.19 0.64
N LYS A 245 32.68 -9.03 0.24
CA LYS A 245 33.11 -7.97 1.16
C LYS A 245 31.96 -7.27 1.88
N LYS A 246 30.73 -7.38 1.36
CA LYS A 246 29.55 -6.67 1.88
C LYS A 246 28.56 -7.60 2.58
N LEU A 247 28.82 -8.90 2.58
CA LEU A 247 27.99 -9.92 3.20
C LEU A 247 28.74 -10.54 4.37
N SER A 248 28.01 -10.98 5.40
CA SER A 248 28.63 -11.78 6.45
C SER A 248 29.13 -13.12 5.87
N PRO A 249 30.15 -13.77 6.48
CA PRO A 249 30.63 -15.06 5.99
C PRO A 249 29.55 -16.16 5.92
N GLN A 250 28.55 -16.11 6.81
CA GLN A 250 27.43 -17.06 6.81
C GLN A 250 26.46 -16.79 5.66
N GLU A 251 26.08 -15.53 5.43
CA GLU A 251 25.28 -15.12 4.27
C GLU A 251 26.00 -15.47 2.97
N PHE A 252 27.31 -15.18 2.89
CA PHE A 252 28.10 -15.47 1.71
C PHE A 252 28.22 -16.98 1.43
N THR A 253 28.37 -17.82 2.46
CA THR A 253 28.45 -19.28 2.31
C THR A 253 27.11 -19.87 1.87
N PHE A 254 26.01 -19.44 2.49
CA PHE A 254 24.65 -19.82 2.07
C PHE A 254 24.37 -19.38 0.63
N LEU A 255 24.76 -18.15 0.31
CA LEU A 255 24.65 -17.57 -1.02
C LEU A 255 25.43 -18.41 -2.01
N LYS A 256 26.73 -18.68 -1.80
CA LYS A 256 27.59 -19.43 -2.73
C LYS A 256 27.02 -20.80 -3.14
N GLN A 257 26.32 -21.49 -2.24
CA GLN A 257 25.73 -22.81 -2.52
C GLN A 257 24.40 -22.74 -3.29
N ASN A 258 23.63 -21.65 -3.14
CA ASN A 258 22.30 -21.49 -3.75
C ASN A 258 22.22 -20.35 -4.78
N LEU A 259 23.34 -19.65 -5.01
CA LEU A 259 23.43 -18.37 -5.73
C LEU A 259 22.89 -18.46 -7.14
N PRO A 260 23.30 -19.45 -7.95
CA PRO A 260 22.86 -19.50 -9.34
C PRO A 260 21.33 -19.64 -9.43
N ASN A 261 20.73 -20.43 -8.55
CA ASN A 261 19.29 -20.68 -8.55
C ASN A 261 18.48 -19.49 -8.02
N LEU A 262 19.01 -18.75 -7.03
CA LEU A 262 18.32 -17.59 -6.46
C LEU A 262 18.53 -16.31 -7.28
N MET A 263 19.69 -16.17 -7.94
CA MET A 263 20.03 -14.99 -8.73
C MET A 263 19.57 -15.08 -10.18
N ALA A 264 19.42 -16.27 -10.76
CA ALA A 264 18.93 -16.42 -12.13
C ALA A 264 17.58 -15.68 -12.34
N PRO A 265 16.55 -15.86 -11.49
CA PRO A 265 15.31 -15.10 -11.63
C PRO A 265 15.50 -13.57 -11.55
N ILE A 266 16.42 -13.09 -10.70
CA ILE A 266 16.72 -11.66 -10.53
C ILE A 266 17.41 -11.09 -11.77
N ILE A 267 18.32 -11.86 -12.37
CA ILE A 267 19.02 -11.50 -13.60
C ILE A 267 18.05 -11.53 -14.79
N ASP A 268 17.22 -12.57 -14.88
CA ASP A 268 16.21 -12.72 -15.94
C ASP A 268 15.16 -11.60 -15.89
N ALA A 269 14.82 -11.12 -14.69
CA ALA A 269 13.98 -9.94 -14.48
C ALA A 269 14.68 -8.60 -14.81
N GLY A 270 15.97 -8.65 -15.17
CA GLY A 270 16.80 -7.47 -15.46
C GLY A 270 17.02 -6.57 -14.25
N LEU A 271 17.02 -7.15 -13.03
CA LEU A 271 17.24 -6.41 -11.78
C LEU A 271 18.70 -6.43 -11.35
N ALA A 272 19.49 -7.38 -11.85
CA ALA A 272 20.92 -7.47 -11.58
C ALA A 272 21.66 -8.06 -12.79
N ARG A 273 22.98 -7.92 -12.78
CA ARG A 273 23.89 -8.65 -13.66
C ARG A 273 25.06 -9.23 -12.88
N VAL A 274 25.68 -10.27 -13.42
CA VAL A 274 26.97 -10.75 -12.92
C VAL A 274 28.04 -9.69 -13.20
N ARG A 275 28.94 -9.48 -12.24
CA ARG A 275 30.13 -8.64 -12.42
C ARG A 275 31.06 -9.23 -13.48
N ASP A 276 31.83 -8.37 -14.13
CA ASP A 276 32.75 -8.78 -15.20
C ASP A 276 33.89 -9.67 -14.66
N ASP A 277 34.21 -9.56 -13.37
CA ASP A 277 35.19 -10.40 -12.67
C ASP A 277 34.61 -11.72 -12.13
N GLY A 278 33.29 -11.95 -12.27
CA GLY A 278 32.59 -13.11 -11.73
C GLY A 278 32.45 -13.13 -10.20
N MET A 279 32.93 -12.10 -9.49
CA MET A 279 33.03 -12.07 -8.02
C MET A 279 31.87 -11.27 -7.38
N GLY A 280 30.67 -11.40 -7.94
CA GLY A 280 29.45 -10.80 -7.38
C GLY A 280 28.45 -10.34 -8.43
N PHE A 281 27.48 -9.54 -7.98
CA PHE A 281 26.40 -9.01 -8.81
C PHE A 281 26.27 -7.50 -8.66
N ILE A 282 25.95 -6.83 -9.76
CA ILE A 282 25.67 -5.39 -9.79
C ILE A 282 24.18 -5.20 -9.97
N SER A 283 23.60 -4.35 -9.14
CA SER A 283 22.19 -3.96 -9.24
C SER A 283 21.95 -3.10 -10.47
N HIS A 284 20.88 -3.39 -11.21
CA HIS A 284 20.31 -2.53 -12.26
C HIS A 284 19.11 -1.74 -11.74
N ILE A 285 18.82 -1.84 -10.44
CA ILE A 285 17.69 -1.16 -9.82
C ILE A 285 18.04 0.31 -9.65
N SER A 286 17.41 1.14 -10.47
CA SER A 286 17.54 2.59 -10.40
C SER A 286 16.39 3.19 -9.57
N LEU A 287 16.54 3.12 -8.25
CA LEU A 287 15.71 3.89 -7.32
C LEU A 287 16.55 4.99 -6.68
N PRO A 288 15.97 6.18 -6.41
CA PRO A 288 16.62 7.13 -5.53
C PRO A 288 16.82 6.48 -4.15
N LYS A 289 17.80 6.98 -3.40
CA LYS A 289 17.94 6.57 -2.00
C LYS A 289 16.63 6.82 -1.29
N ILE A 290 16.16 5.83 -0.54
CA ILE A 290 14.83 5.85 0.05
C ILE A 290 14.73 6.99 1.05
N ASP A 291 15.82 7.40 1.70
CA ASP A 291 15.92 8.52 2.63
C ASP A 291 16.08 9.90 1.95
N GLY A 292 16.20 9.92 0.63
CA GLY A 292 16.49 11.12 -0.14
C GLY A 292 15.26 12.00 -0.39
N GLU A 293 15.52 13.28 -0.68
CA GLU A 293 14.47 14.27 -1.02
C GLU A 293 13.60 13.86 -2.21
N ARG A 294 14.13 12.99 -3.08
CA ARG A 294 13.43 12.53 -4.28
C ARG A 294 12.22 11.65 -3.98
N MET A 295 12.12 11.08 -2.78
CA MET A 295 10.94 10.31 -2.33
C MET A 295 9.85 11.20 -1.71
N ARG A 296 10.16 12.46 -1.39
CA ARG A 296 9.26 13.35 -0.64
C ARG A 296 8.27 14.08 -1.56
N ILE A 297 7.48 13.31 -2.32
CA ILE A 297 6.52 13.83 -3.30
C ILE A 297 5.50 14.78 -2.65
N GLY A 298 4.83 14.36 -1.57
CA GLY A 298 3.80 15.17 -0.91
C GLY A 298 4.30 16.47 -0.27
N GLU A 299 5.59 16.57 0.04
CA GLU A 299 6.18 17.84 0.50
C GLU A 299 6.32 18.85 -0.65
N ARG A 300 6.43 18.38 -1.90
CA ARG A 300 6.73 19.20 -3.09
C ARG A 300 5.52 19.48 -3.98
N ILE A 301 4.43 18.74 -3.82
CA ILE A 301 3.23 18.84 -4.66
C ILE A 301 2.07 19.41 -3.84
N MET A 302 1.30 20.31 -4.45
CA MET A 302 0.09 20.86 -3.86
C MET A 302 -1.03 19.82 -3.83
N SER A 303 -1.81 19.77 -2.75
CA SER A 303 -2.95 18.87 -2.61
C SER A 303 -4.21 19.63 -2.18
N SER A 304 -5.36 19.01 -2.42
CA SER A 304 -6.68 19.46 -1.96
C SER A 304 -7.46 18.26 -1.45
N GLU A 305 -8.40 18.52 -0.56
CA GLU A 305 -9.28 17.51 0.02
C GLU A 305 -10.70 17.68 -0.50
N ASN A 306 -11.50 16.60 -0.46
CA ASN A 306 -12.92 16.56 -0.79
C ASN A 306 -13.24 17.17 -2.18
N VAL A 307 -12.55 16.69 -3.21
CA VAL A 307 -12.72 17.21 -4.58
C VAL A 307 -13.77 16.39 -5.31
N GLU A 308 -14.80 17.08 -5.79
CA GLU A 308 -15.79 16.53 -6.69
C GLU A 308 -15.25 16.55 -8.13
N THR A 309 -15.30 15.42 -8.83
CA THR A 309 -14.81 15.30 -10.19
C THR A 309 -15.69 14.40 -11.04
N ASP A 310 -15.78 14.75 -12.33
CA ASP A 310 -16.33 13.95 -13.42
C ASP A 310 -15.24 13.15 -14.18
N ALA A 311 -13.97 13.37 -13.85
CA ALA A 311 -12.85 12.69 -14.49
C ALA A 311 -12.82 11.20 -14.17
N VAL A 312 -12.14 10.44 -15.04
CA VAL A 312 -11.99 9.00 -14.86
C VAL A 312 -11.08 8.70 -13.67
N VAL A 313 -11.60 7.99 -12.69
CA VAL A 313 -10.82 7.51 -11.54
C VAL A 313 -10.47 6.05 -11.77
N GLU A 314 -9.18 5.73 -11.80
CA GLU A 314 -8.72 4.35 -12.00
C GLU A 314 -9.04 3.46 -10.80
N GLU A 315 -9.32 2.20 -11.08
CA GLU A 315 -9.56 1.19 -10.04
C GLU A 315 -8.29 0.83 -9.28
N ILE A 316 -8.42 0.48 -8.01
CA ILE A 316 -7.35 -0.12 -7.21
C ILE A 316 -7.27 -1.60 -7.59
N ARG A 317 -6.12 -2.04 -8.11
CA ARG A 317 -5.88 -3.44 -8.53
C ARG A 317 -5.03 -4.23 -7.54
N TYR A 318 -4.14 -3.55 -6.82
CA TYR A 318 -3.23 -4.19 -5.89
C TYR A 318 -3.71 -4.01 -4.45
N ARG A 319 -3.66 -5.11 -3.69
CA ARG A 319 -4.07 -5.09 -2.28
C ARG A 319 -3.03 -4.38 -1.44
N ILE A 320 -3.48 -3.45 -0.60
CA ILE A 320 -2.62 -2.64 0.28
C ILE A 320 -1.74 -3.54 1.16
N LYS A 321 -2.30 -4.63 1.71
CA LYS A 321 -1.56 -5.58 2.56
C LYS A 321 -0.38 -6.23 1.85
N GLU A 322 -0.57 -6.64 0.59
CA GLU A 322 0.47 -7.29 -0.22
C GLU A 322 1.58 -6.29 -0.55
N LEU A 323 1.21 -5.06 -0.95
CA LEU A 323 2.18 -3.98 -1.19
C LEU A 323 2.98 -3.63 0.07
N SER A 324 2.33 -3.51 1.23
CA SER A 324 3.02 -3.26 2.51
C SER A 324 4.04 -4.34 2.84
N GLN A 325 3.66 -5.61 2.69
CA GLN A 325 4.56 -6.75 2.94
C GLN A 325 5.76 -6.74 1.98
N MET A 326 5.52 -6.44 0.70
CA MET A 326 6.57 -6.34 -0.31
C MET A 326 7.52 -5.19 -0.04
N LEU A 327 7.01 -4.00 0.26
CA LEU A 327 7.83 -2.84 0.62
C LEU A 327 8.67 -3.12 1.87
N SER A 328 8.08 -3.77 2.88
CA SER A 328 8.78 -4.19 4.09
C SER A 328 9.92 -5.16 3.81
N ALA A 329 9.70 -6.17 2.97
CA ALA A 329 10.75 -7.12 2.59
C ALA A 329 11.83 -6.46 1.71
N LEU A 330 11.42 -5.68 0.72
CA LEU A 330 12.30 -5.01 -0.25
C LEU A 330 13.25 -4.01 0.39
N PHE A 331 12.77 -3.31 1.41
CA PHE A 331 13.51 -2.26 2.09
C PHE A 331 13.91 -2.62 3.51
N ASN A 332 13.74 -3.89 3.91
CA ASN A 332 14.03 -4.41 5.24
C ASN A 332 13.61 -3.41 6.35
N CYS A 333 12.33 -3.08 6.39
CA CYS A 333 11.77 -2.06 7.28
C CYS A 333 10.31 -2.37 7.66
N THR A 334 9.79 -1.66 8.65
CA THR A 334 8.36 -1.67 8.96
C THR A 334 7.63 -0.73 8.01
N THR A 335 6.61 -1.22 7.32
CA THR A 335 5.79 -0.44 6.39
C THR A 335 4.38 -0.30 6.92
N VAL A 336 3.87 0.93 6.96
CA VAL A 336 2.51 1.25 7.39
C VAL A 336 1.81 2.03 6.28
N PHE A 337 0.64 1.56 5.85
CA PHE A 337 -0.22 2.32 4.96
C PHE A 337 -0.82 3.51 5.71
N ILE A 338 -0.83 4.69 5.09
CA ILE A 338 -1.30 5.93 5.70
C ILE A 338 -2.64 6.34 5.10
N GLU A 339 -2.69 6.50 3.78
CA GLU A 339 -3.87 7.01 3.08
C GLU A 339 -3.77 6.70 1.58
N THR A 340 -4.88 6.90 0.86
CA THR A 340 -4.90 6.98 -0.59
C THR A 340 -4.99 8.44 -1.03
N ILE A 341 -4.13 8.85 -1.96
CA ILE A 341 -4.17 10.16 -2.61
C ILE A 341 -4.26 9.98 -4.13
N TYR A 342 -5.09 10.78 -4.79
CA TYR A 342 -5.28 10.66 -6.23
C TYR A 342 -4.36 11.61 -7.00
N LEU A 343 -3.60 11.06 -7.95
CA LEU A 343 -2.67 11.81 -8.79
C LEU A 343 -3.31 12.10 -10.17
N PRO A 344 -3.44 13.39 -10.56
CA PRO A 344 -4.01 13.74 -11.85
C PRO A 344 -3.06 13.39 -13.00
N TYR A 345 -3.65 12.90 -14.09
CA TYR A 345 -2.96 12.65 -15.34
C TYR A 345 -3.84 13.04 -16.53
N TYR A 346 -3.19 13.19 -17.68
CA TYR A 346 -3.86 13.12 -18.97
C TYR A 346 -3.44 11.86 -19.70
N GLN A 347 -4.39 11.23 -20.37
CA GLN A 347 -4.14 10.08 -21.23
C GLN A 347 -4.58 10.42 -22.64
N CYS A 348 -3.73 10.04 -23.59
CA CYS A 348 -3.93 10.25 -25.00
C CYS A 348 -4.04 8.91 -25.72
N LYS A 349 -5.04 8.79 -26.57
CA LYS A 349 -5.18 7.72 -27.56
C LYS A 349 -4.54 8.17 -28.87
N TYR A 350 -3.64 7.36 -29.42
CA TYR A 350 -3.06 7.55 -30.75
C TYR A 350 -3.58 6.47 -31.70
N PHE A 351 -3.83 6.84 -32.95
CA PHE A 351 -4.07 5.90 -34.04
C PHE A 351 -2.79 5.76 -34.85
N THR A 352 -2.31 4.53 -35.04
CA THR A 352 -1.10 4.26 -35.81
C THR A 352 -1.42 4.02 -37.28
N GLY A 353 -0.46 4.23 -38.18
CA GLY A 353 -0.68 4.10 -39.63
C GLY A 353 -1.08 2.70 -40.13
N ASN A 354 -0.96 1.67 -39.28
CA ASN A 354 -1.45 0.32 -39.53
C ASN A 354 -2.85 0.06 -38.91
N GLY A 355 -3.56 1.10 -38.47
CA GLY A 355 -4.87 1.00 -37.83
C GLY A 355 -4.84 0.55 -36.37
N GLY A 356 -3.65 0.45 -35.77
CA GLY A 356 -3.49 0.14 -34.35
C GLY A 356 -3.84 1.32 -33.45
N ILE A 357 -4.02 1.02 -32.17
CA ILE A 357 -4.28 2.02 -31.12
C ILE A 357 -3.17 1.92 -30.08
N GLU A 358 -2.59 3.06 -29.74
CA GLU A 358 -1.61 3.18 -28.67
C GLU A 358 -2.08 4.21 -27.64
N PHE A 359 -1.66 4.05 -26.39
CA PHE A 359 -1.96 5.00 -25.33
C PHE A 359 -0.68 5.60 -24.76
N ALA A 360 -0.71 6.89 -24.45
CA ALA A 360 0.34 7.54 -23.67
C ALA A 360 -0.26 8.30 -22.49
N ARG A 361 0.45 8.29 -21.36
CA ARG A 361 0.07 9.01 -20.14
C ARG A 361 1.09 10.11 -19.84
N VAL A 362 0.62 11.20 -19.24
CA VAL A 362 1.47 12.20 -18.59
C VAL A 362 0.84 12.60 -17.27
N TYR A 363 1.61 12.50 -16.18
CA TYR A 363 1.23 13.02 -14.88
C TYR A 363 1.45 14.53 -14.85
N THR A 364 0.47 15.28 -14.35
CA THR A 364 0.49 16.75 -14.38
C THR A 364 0.30 17.37 -13.00
N PRO A 365 1.02 16.93 -11.95
CA PRO A 365 0.86 17.51 -10.63
C PRO A 365 1.40 18.94 -10.57
N ARG A 366 0.74 19.77 -9.76
CA ARG A 366 1.15 21.14 -9.45
C ARG A 366 2.17 21.16 -8.31
N PHE A 367 3.40 21.51 -8.65
CA PHE A 367 4.47 21.70 -7.68
C PHE A 367 4.31 23.01 -6.91
N LYS A 368 4.74 23.01 -5.63
CA LYS A 368 4.73 24.17 -4.74
C LYS A 368 5.73 25.24 -5.15
#